data_AF-A0A453AA36-F1
#
_entry.id   AF-A0A453AA36-F1
#
_cell.length_a   1.000
_cell.length_b   1.000
_cell.length_c   1.000
_cell.angle_alpha   90.00
_cell.angle_beta   90.00
_cell.angle_gamma   90.00
#
_symmetry.space_group_name_H-M   'P 1'
#
loop_
_entity.id
_entity.type
_entity.pdbx_description
1 polymer ?
#
loop_
_entity_poly.entity_id
_entity_poly.type
_entity_poly.pdbx_seq_one_letter_code
_entity_poly.pdbx_strand_id
1 'polypeptide(L)'
;WGFFQVTGHGVPLEVGTAAVEAARAFHESPGGEGTDKARLYTREPARAVKYNCNFDLHESKVANWRDTLYLRVEPHPPDAGDMPDSCRRDVFFDYAEHVRNLRDTLFALLSEALGLHPNHLADMGCNQGQMILCHYYPPCPEPELAIGTTRHSDSGFLTVLLQDGVGGLQVLHENRWVDVTPTPGAFIINVGDLLQ
;
A
#
# COMPACT_ATOMS: atom_id res chain seq x y z
N TRP A 1 -10.27 -15.22 -9.41
CA TRP A 1 -9.87 -13.80 -9.51
C TRP A 1 -8.90 -13.40 -8.41
N GLY A 2 -9.24 -13.52 -7.12
CA GLY A 2 -8.32 -13.11 -6.03
C GLY A 2 -8.20 -11.58 -5.86
N PHE A 3 -8.84 -10.83 -6.75
CA PHE A 3 -8.95 -9.37 -6.78
C PHE A 3 -10.41 -8.98 -6.98
N PHE A 4 -10.83 -7.85 -6.40
CA PHE A 4 -12.13 -7.23 -6.65
C PHE A 4 -12.09 -5.73 -6.34
N GLN A 5 -13.02 -4.95 -6.90
CA GLN A 5 -13.18 -3.54 -6.55
C GLN A 5 -14.32 -3.37 -5.55
N VAL A 6 -14.16 -2.42 -4.62
CA VAL A 6 -15.19 -2.03 -3.67
C VAL A 6 -15.50 -0.56 -3.87
N THR A 7 -16.78 -0.23 -3.97
CA THR A 7 -17.33 1.13 -4.03
C THR A 7 -18.37 1.29 -2.93
N GLY A 8 -18.67 2.53 -2.51
CA GLY A 8 -19.63 2.77 -1.43
C GLY A 8 -19.15 2.21 -0.08
N HIS A 9 -17.84 2.11 0.11
CA HIS A 9 -17.16 1.53 1.27
C HIS A 9 -17.20 2.41 2.54
N GLY A 10 -17.79 3.60 2.49
CA GLY A 10 -17.92 4.50 3.65
C GLY A 10 -16.65 5.30 3.99
N VAL A 11 -15.47 4.95 3.47
CA VAL A 11 -14.29 5.84 3.54
C VAL A 11 -14.54 7.12 2.73
N PRO A 12 -14.46 8.32 3.34
CA PRO A 12 -14.66 9.59 2.63
C PRO A 12 -13.59 9.82 1.54
N LEU A 13 -13.99 10.41 0.41
CA LEU A 13 -13.10 10.60 -0.74
C LEU A 13 -11.94 11.55 -0.40
N GLU A 14 -12.22 12.57 0.40
CA GLU A 14 -11.27 13.56 0.89
C GLU A 14 -10.14 12.94 1.71
N VAL A 15 -10.41 11.87 2.48
CA VAL A 15 -9.40 11.19 3.30
C VAL A 15 -8.39 10.46 2.40
N GLY A 16 -8.88 9.73 1.39
CA GLY A 16 -8.02 9.08 0.39
C GLY A 16 -7.23 10.09 -0.45
N THR A 17 -7.88 11.18 -0.87
CA THR A 17 -7.25 12.24 -1.64
C THR A 17 -6.12 12.91 -0.85
N ALA A 18 -6.38 13.27 0.41
CA ALA A 18 -5.38 13.88 1.28
C ALA A 18 -4.17 12.96 1.51
N ALA A 19 -4.39 11.64 1.68
CA ALA A 19 -3.31 10.67 1.83
C ALA A 19 -2.44 10.57 0.56
N VAL A 20 -3.06 10.55 -0.63
CA VAL A 20 -2.34 10.56 -1.91
C VAL A 20 -1.56 11.85 -2.11
N GLU A 21 -2.14 13.00 -1.77
CA GLU A 21 -1.47 14.31 -1.84
C GLU A 21 -0.29 14.39 -0.86
N ALA A 22 -0.43 13.89 0.37
CA ALA A 22 0.65 13.86 1.35
C ALA A 22 1.80 12.93 0.91
N ALA A 23 1.47 11.78 0.33
CA ALA A 23 2.45 10.87 -0.27
C ALA A 23 3.19 11.55 -1.44
N ARG A 24 2.45 12.20 -2.34
CA ARG A 24 3.01 12.96 -3.47
C ARG A 24 3.93 14.07 -2.99
N ALA A 25 3.51 14.87 -2.01
CA ALA A 25 4.30 15.97 -1.47
C ALA A 25 5.65 15.48 -0.90
N PHE A 26 5.67 14.32 -0.24
CA PHE A 26 6.92 13.69 0.17
C PHE A 26 7.79 13.29 -1.03
N HIS A 27 7.23 12.59 -2.01
CA HIS A 27 7.97 12.12 -3.18
C HIS A 27 8.45 13.24 -4.10
N GLU A 28 7.79 14.39 -4.11
CA GLU A 28 8.19 15.57 -4.89
C GLU A 28 9.09 16.53 -4.08
N SER A 29 9.27 16.30 -2.78
CA SER A 29 10.19 17.10 -1.95
C SER A 29 11.66 16.90 -2.34
N PRO A 30 12.55 17.88 -2.04
CA PRO A 30 13.98 17.75 -2.31
C PRO A 30 14.62 16.52 -1.64
N GLY A 31 15.46 15.83 -2.40
CA GLY A 31 16.40 14.85 -1.87
C GLY A 31 17.74 15.49 -1.48
N GLY A 32 18.61 14.73 -0.83
CA GLY A 32 19.96 15.15 -0.49
C GLY A 32 20.22 15.28 1.01
N GLU A 33 21.45 15.61 1.37
CA GLU A 33 21.87 15.74 2.77
C GLU A 33 20.98 16.75 3.52
N GLY A 34 20.57 16.39 4.73
CA GLY A 34 19.71 17.22 5.58
C GLY A 34 18.21 17.17 5.28
N THR A 35 17.76 16.40 4.27
CA THR A 35 16.31 16.24 3.98
C THR A 35 15.73 14.96 4.58
N ASP A 36 14.40 14.91 4.72
CA ASP A 36 13.69 13.73 5.20
C ASP A 36 13.95 12.49 4.34
N LYS A 37 14.06 12.66 3.02
CA LYS A 37 14.39 11.55 2.12
C LYS A 37 15.74 10.92 2.48
N ALA A 38 16.76 11.72 2.75
CA ALA A 38 18.07 11.19 3.15
C ALA A 38 18.02 10.57 4.54
N ARG A 39 17.34 11.21 5.50
CA ARG A 39 17.16 10.71 6.88
C ARG A 39 16.46 9.35 6.91
N LEU A 40 15.46 9.16 6.05
CA LEU A 40 14.62 7.97 6.00
C LEU A 40 15.09 6.92 4.99
N TYR A 41 16.15 7.20 4.22
CA TYR A 41 16.62 6.27 3.20
C TYR A 41 17.26 5.04 3.85
N THR A 42 16.53 3.93 3.90
CA THR A 42 17.01 2.69 4.49
C THR A 42 16.27 1.46 3.94
N ARG A 43 16.96 0.32 4.00
CA ARG A 43 16.40 -1.02 3.72
C ARG A 43 16.21 -1.85 4.99
N GLU A 44 16.46 -1.26 6.16
CA GLU A 44 16.30 -1.97 7.44
C GLU A 44 14.84 -2.42 7.65
N PRO A 45 14.59 -3.74 7.84
CA PRO A 45 13.22 -4.25 7.99
C PRO A 45 12.49 -3.65 9.20
N ALA A 46 13.18 -3.47 10.34
CA ALA A 46 12.59 -3.07 11.61
C ALA A 46 12.12 -1.59 11.65
N ARG A 47 12.66 -0.73 10.78
CA ARG A 47 12.34 0.71 10.75
C ARG A 47 10.85 0.94 10.43
N ALA A 48 10.15 1.68 11.31
CA ALA A 48 8.72 1.99 11.17
C ALA A 48 8.39 2.94 10.01
N VAL A 49 9.24 3.95 9.79
CA VAL A 49 9.16 4.87 8.64
C VAL A 49 10.44 4.75 7.85
N LYS A 50 10.32 4.44 6.56
CA LYS A 50 11.48 4.35 5.67
C LYS A 50 11.12 4.68 4.24
N TYR A 51 12.11 5.18 3.52
CA TYR A 51 12.03 5.48 2.10
C TYR A 51 13.09 4.68 1.36
N ASN A 52 12.74 4.09 0.22
CA ASN A 52 13.69 3.44 -0.68
C ASN A 52 13.11 3.28 -2.09
N CYS A 53 13.98 3.06 -3.08
CA CYS A 53 13.55 2.71 -4.44
C CYS A 53 13.19 1.21 -4.57
N ASN A 54 13.99 0.36 -3.94
CA ASN A 54 13.90 -1.10 -4.04
C ASN A 54 14.34 -1.71 -2.71
N PHE A 55 13.46 -2.44 -2.04
CA PHE A 55 13.76 -3.06 -0.75
C PHE A 55 14.76 -4.24 -0.89
N ASP A 56 14.73 -4.92 -2.03
CA ASP A 56 15.51 -6.10 -2.40
C ASP A 56 16.62 -5.79 -3.44
N LEU A 57 17.03 -4.53 -3.57
CA LEU A 57 17.92 -4.04 -4.63
C LEU A 57 19.20 -4.89 -4.83
N HIS A 58 19.76 -5.43 -3.75
CA HIS A 58 21.01 -6.19 -3.78
C HIS A 58 20.81 -7.69 -4.01
N GLU A 59 19.57 -8.16 -4.01
CA GLU A 59 19.19 -9.58 -4.17
C GLU A 59 18.43 -9.80 -5.49
N SER A 60 17.64 -8.82 -5.92
CA SER A 60 16.89 -8.90 -7.17
C SER A 60 17.79 -8.76 -8.39
N LYS A 61 17.44 -9.50 -9.45
CA LYS A 61 18.06 -9.38 -10.78
C LYS A 61 17.63 -8.11 -11.52
N VAL A 62 16.48 -7.55 -11.16
CA VAL A 62 15.86 -6.39 -11.84
C VAL A 62 15.37 -5.42 -10.78
N ALA A 63 15.75 -4.15 -10.91
CA ALA A 63 15.22 -3.09 -10.09
C ALA A 63 13.85 -2.64 -10.62
N ASN A 64 12.95 -2.35 -9.70
CA ASN A 64 11.67 -1.72 -9.98
C ASN A 64 11.85 -0.22 -10.27
N TRP A 65 11.12 0.27 -11.27
CA TRP A 65 11.03 1.69 -11.62
C TRP A 65 10.00 2.40 -10.74
N ARG A 66 10.27 2.42 -9.43
CA ARG A 66 9.43 3.09 -8.44
C ARG A 66 10.25 3.52 -7.24
N ASP A 67 9.68 4.45 -6.50
CA ASP A 67 10.07 4.78 -5.14
C ASP A 67 8.95 4.42 -4.16
N THR A 68 9.30 4.14 -2.91
CA THR A 68 8.35 3.75 -1.87
C THR A 68 8.66 4.44 -0.55
N LEU A 69 7.67 5.18 -0.03
CA LEU A 69 7.61 5.53 1.39
C LEU A 69 6.79 4.46 2.11
N TYR A 70 7.35 3.88 3.15
CA TYR A 70 6.76 2.85 3.98
C TYR A 70 6.44 3.42 5.35
N LEU A 71 5.25 3.08 5.87
CA LEU A 71 4.76 3.48 7.17
C LEU A 71 4.14 2.27 7.88
N ARG A 72 4.73 1.81 8.98
CA ARG A 72 4.07 0.85 9.88
C ARG A 72 3.08 1.58 10.77
N VAL A 73 1.80 1.21 10.70
CA VAL A 73 0.75 1.81 11.55
C VAL A 73 0.52 0.95 12.80
N GLU A 74 0.49 -0.38 12.63
CA GLU A 74 0.24 -1.34 13.70
C GLU A 74 1.30 -2.46 13.67
N PRO A 75 1.62 -3.08 14.83
CA PRO A 75 1.17 -2.74 16.18
C PRO A 75 1.95 -1.59 16.83
N HIS A 76 3.13 -1.25 16.28
CA HIS A 76 4.02 -0.22 16.83
C HIS A 76 4.15 0.94 15.83
N PRO A 77 3.28 1.97 15.93
CA PRO A 77 3.33 3.14 15.06
C PRO A 77 4.61 3.96 15.30
N PRO A 78 5.04 4.76 14.32
CA PRO A 78 6.16 5.67 14.49
C PRO A 78 5.86 6.80 15.48
N ASP A 79 6.94 7.22 16.16
CA ASP A 79 6.96 8.44 16.94
C ASP A 79 6.76 9.67 16.05
N ALA A 80 6.24 10.75 16.62
CA ALA A 80 5.93 11.97 15.86
C ALA A 80 7.17 12.53 15.14
N GLY A 81 8.35 12.47 15.77
CA GLY A 81 9.61 12.96 15.19
C GLY A 81 10.21 12.08 14.09
N ASP A 82 9.69 10.86 13.89
CA ASP A 82 10.15 9.98 12.81
C ASP A 82 9.45 10.24 11.48
N MET A 83 8.26 10.87 11.51
CA MET A 83 7.51 11.19 10.31
C MET A 83 8.21 12.28 9.46
N PRO A 84 8.07 12.27 8.13
CA PRO A 84 8.51 13.39 7.29
C PRO A 84 7.67 14.65 7.57
N ASP A 85 8.27 15.83 7.50
CA ASP A 85 7.59 17.12 7.68
C ASP A 85 6.51 17.36 6.60
N SER A 86 6.78 16.90 5.37
CA SER A 86 5.83 16.94 4.26
C SER A 86 4.62 16.03 4.48
N CYS A 87 4.78 15.01 5.33
CA CYS A 87 3.73 14.07 5.67
C CYS A 87 3.04 14.54 6.95
N ARG A 88 1.88 15.18 6.79
CA ARG A 88 0.96 15.39 7.91
C ARG A 88 0.61 14.06 8.55
N ARG A 89 1.21 13.74 9.70
CA ARG A 89 1.05 12.46 10.40
C ARG A 89 -0.43 12.12 10.58
N ASP A 90 -1.19 13.10 11.03
CA ASP A 90 -2.65 13.05 11.14
C ASP A 90 -3.34 12.52 9.88
N VAL A 91 -2.93 12.95 8.69
CA VAL A 91 -3.54 12.49 7.42
C VAL A 91 -3.35 10.98 7.20
N PHE A 92 -2.15 10.43 7.41
CA PHE A 92 -1.92 9.01 7.22
C PHE A 92 -2.59 8.15 8.28
N PHE A 93 -2.64 8.63 9.53
CA PHE A 93 -3.29 7.91 10.62
C PHE A 93 -4.82 7.93 10.50
N ASP A 94 -5.39 9.05 10.06
CA ASP A 94 -6.82 9.17 9.75
C ASP A 94 -7.22 8.25 8.58
N TYR A 95 -6.43 8.26 7.49
CA TYR A 95 -6.60 7.30 6.39
C TYR A 95 -6.48 5.85 6.86
N ALA A 96 -5.48 5.55 7.70
CA ALA A 96 -5.29 4.20 8.24
C ALA A 96 -6.50 3.74 9.07
N GLU A 97 -7.08 4.63 9.88
CA GLU A 97 -8.26 4.32 10.70
C GLU A 97 -9.50 4.03 9.83
N HIS A 98 -9.75 4.84 8.81
CA HIS A 98 -10.84 4.58 7.88
C HIS A 98 -10.65 3.25 7.12
N VAL A 99 -9.44 2.98 6.64
CA VAL A 99 -9.11 1.71 5.97
C VAL A 99 -9.18 0.52 6.94
N ARG A 100 -8.85 0.72 8.22
CA ARG A 100 -8.99 -0.31 9.27
C ARG A 100 -10.44 -0.77 9.41
N ASN A 101 -11.39 0.17 9.45
CA ASN A 101 -12.81 -0.16 9.55
C ASN A 101 -13.31 -0.95 8.32
N LEU A 102 -12.85 -0.58 7.12
CA LEU A 102 -13.13 -1.32 5.89
C LEU A 102 -12.51 -2.72 5.95
N ARG A 103 -11.23 -2.82 6.34
CA ARG A 103 -10.49 -4.07 6.50
C ARG A 103 -11.24 -5.02 7.44
N ASP A 104 -11.66 -4.55 8.61
CA ASP A 104 -12.35 -5.38 9.61
C ASP A 104 -13.72 -5.87 9.10
N THR A 105 -14.44 -5.03 8.37
CA THR A 105 -15.67 -5.43 7.67
C THR A 105 -15.39 -6.52 6.64
N LEU A 106 -14.33 -6.39 5.85
CA LEU A 106 -13.94 -7.39 4.84
C LEU A 106 -13.54 -8.72 5.49
N PHE A 107 -12.78 -8.71 6.59
CA PHE A 107 -12.46 -9.94 7.33
C PHE A 107 -13.70 -10.64 7.89
N ALA A 108 -14.68 -9.87 8.39
CA ALA A 108 -15.93 -10.44 8.86
C ALA A 108 -16.70 -11.13 7.74
N LEU A 109 -16.87 -10.44 6.60
CA LEU A 109 -17.53 -10.98 5.41
C LEU A 109 -16.80 -12.19 4.83
N LEU A 110 -15.46 -12.19 4.82
CA LEU A 110 -14.66 -13.33 4.38
C LEU A 110 -14.86 -14.54 5.30
N SER A 111 -14.91 -14.32 6.62
CA SER A 111 -15.19 -15.38 7.58
C SER A 111 -16.58 -16.00 7.33
N GLU A 112 -17.60 -15.18 7.15
CA GLU A 112 -18.97 -15.64 6.84
C GLU A 112 -19.03 -16.39 5.50
N ALA A 113 -18.35 -15.89 4.46
CA ALA A 113 -18.30 -16.53 3.15
C ALA A 113 -17.64 -17.93 3.18
N LEU A 114 -16.75 -18.16 4.15
CA LEU A 114 -16.14 -19.46 4.43
C LEU A 114 -17.01 -20.37 5.32
N GLY A 115 -18.20 -19.91 5.74
CA GLY A 115 -19.09 -20.64 6.64
C GLY A 115 -18.63 -20.63 8.10
N LEU A 116 -17.79 -19.66 8.48
CA LEU A 116 -17.24 -19.51 9.82
C LEU A 116 -17.99 -18.42 10.59
N HIS A 117 -17.74 -18.34 11.90
CA HIS A 117 -18.22 -17.23 12.71
C HIS A 117 -17.60 -15.91 12.19
N PRO A 118 -18.32 -14.77 12.15
CA PRO A 118 -17.82 -13.53 11.56
C PRO A 118 -16.48 -13.06 12.15
N ASN A 119 -16.23 -13.30 13.43
CA ASN A 119 -14.98 -12.89 14.07
C ASN A 119 -13.81 -13.88 13.89
N HIS A 120 -14.00 -15.01 13.19
CA HIS A 120 -13.00 -16.08 13.16
C HIS A 120 -11.60 -15.61 12.75
N LEU A 121 -11.48 -14.89 11.63
CA LEU A 121 -10.18 -14.38 11.16
C LEU A 121 -9.60 -13.31 12.10
N ALA A 122 -10.45 -12.50 12.73
CA ALA A 122 -10.01 -11.51 13.71
C ALA A 122 -9.50 -12.16 15.00
N ASP A 123 -10.18 -13.22 15.48
CA ASP A 123 -9.80 -13.99 16.66
C ASP A 123 -8.47 -14.74 16.45
N MET A 124 -8.13 -15.09 15.21
CA MET A 124 -6.83 -15.62 14.82
C MET A 124 -5.72 -14.55 14.73
N GLY A 125 -6.07 -13.27 14.87
CA GLY A 125 -5.14 -12.15 14.77
C GLY A 125 -4.79 -11.73 13.34
N CYS A 126 -5.53 -12.19 12.32
CA CYS A 126 -5.23 -11.90 10.91
C CYS A 126 -5.32 -10.39 10.57
N ASN A 127 -6.02 -9.61 11.38
CA ASN A 127 -6.22 -8.17 11.21
C ASN A 127 -5.41 -7.31 12.21
N GLN A 128 -4.38 -7.85 12.87
CA GLN A 128 -3.59 -7.09 13.87
C GLN A 128 -2.45 -6.25 13.28
N GLY A 129 -2.10 -6.49 12.01
CA GLY A 129 -1.05 -5.77 11.30
C GLY A 129 -1.62 -4.75 10.32
N GLN A 130 -1.01 -3.56 10.27
CA GLN A 130 -1.32 -2.56 9.27
C GLN A 130 -0.07 -1.77 8.89
N MET A 131 0.18 -1.67 7.59
CA MET A 131 1.23 -0.83 7.03
C MET A 131 0.73 -0.18 5.75
N ILE A 132 1.26 1.01 5.45
CA ILE A 132 0.95 1.77 4.25
C ILE A 132 2.22 1.83 3.40
N LEU A 133 2.08 1.50 2.12
CA LEU A 133 3.12 1.66 1.12
C LEU A 133 2.66 2.73 0.13
N CYS A 134 3.38 3.85 0.12
CA CYS A 134 3.15 4.94 -0.80
C CYS A 134 4.10 4.78 -1.99
N HIS A 135 3.66 4.07 -3.01
CA HIS A 135 4.43 3.87 -4.23
C HIS A 135 4.34 5.08 -5.16
N TYR A 136 5.48 5.48 -5.73
CA TYR A 136 5.59 6.57 -6.69
C TYR A 136 6.30 6.07 -7.94
N TYR A 137 5.61 6.15 -9.08
CA TYR A 137 6.08 5.64 -10.37
C TYR A 137 6.40 6.83 -11.28
N PRO A 138 7.67 7.28 -11.35
CA PRO A 138 8.03 8.38 -12.22
C PRO A 138 7.90 7.97 -13.70
N PRO A 139 7.66 8.93 -14.62
CA PRO A 139 7.68 8.64 -16.05
C PRO A 139 8.97 7.91 -16.46
N CYS A 140 8.82 6.83 -17.22
CA CYS A 140 9.95 6.03 -17.69
C CYS A 140 10.30 6.42 -19.13
N PRO A 141 11.58 6.69 -19.46
CA PRO A 141 11.98 7.00 -20.82
C PRO A 141 11.92 5.78 -21.76
N GLU A 142 12.04 4.56 -21.22
CA GLU A 142 12.04 3.30 -21.98
C GLU A 142 11.10 2.27 -21.30
N PRO A 143 9.77 2.50 -21.30
CA PRO A 143 8.82 1.71 -20.53
C PRO A 143 8.75 0.23 -20.97
N GLU A 144 9.15 -0.09 -22.20
CA GLU A 144 9.23 -1.46 -22.71
C GLU A 144 10.41 -2.26 -22.11
N LEU A 145 11.38 -1.56 -21.49
CA LEU A 145 12.56 -2.15 -20.85
C LEU A 145 12.51 -2.09 -19.31
N ALA A 146 11.50 -1.42 -18.75
CA ALA A 146 11.34 -1.22 -17.32
C ALA A 146 10.06 -1.86 -16.79
N ILE A 147 9.99 -2.04 -15.47
CA ILE A 147 8.77 -2.49 -14.79
C ILE A 147 8.56 -1.66 -13.53
N GLY A 148 7.34 -1.18 -13.31
CA GLY A 148 7.00 -0.42 -12.10
C GLY A 148 7.11 -1.30 -10.85
N THR A 149 6.52 -2.50 -10.90
CA THR A 149 6.68 -3.54 -9.87
C THR A 149 6.79 -4.90 -10.52
N THR A 150 7.83 -5.66 -10.19
CA THR A 150 8.04 -7.04 -10.65
C THR A 150 6.85 -7.93 -10.30
N ARG A 151 6.66 -9.00 -11.08
CA ARG A 151 5.63 -10.01 -10.81
C ARG A 151 5.82 -10.58 -9.39
N HIS A 152 4.78 -10.48 -8.57
CA HIS A 152 4.76 -10.97 -7.19
C HIS A 152 3.33 -11.34 -6.75
N SER A 153 3.22 -11.95 -5.57
CA SER A 153 2.02 -12.00 -4.75
C SER A 153 2.27 -11.23 -3.45
N ASP A 154 1.20 -10.77 -2.81
CA ASP A 154 1.32 -10.08 -1.53
C ASP A 154 1.44 -11.09 -0.40
N SER A 155 2.48 -10.99 0.42
CA SER A 155 2.73 -11.92 1.52
C SER A 155 1.79 -11.75 2.73
N GLY A 156 0.81 -10.85 2.67
CA GLY A 156 -0.12 -10.54 3.76
C GLY A 156 -1.40 -11.37 3.70
N PHE A 157 -2.43 -10.95 4.44
CA PHE A 157 -3.78 -11.53 4.34
C PHE A 157 -4.64 -10.80 3.31
N LEU A 158 -4.63 -9.47 3.34
CA LEU A 158 -5.48 -8.63 2.52
C LEU A 158 -4.76 -7.31 2.22
N THR A 159 -4.83 -6.87 0.98
CA THR A 159 -4.37 -5.55 0.54
C THR A 159 -5.56 -4.70 0.15
N VAL A 160 -5.56 -3.43 0.61
CA VAL A 160 -6.52 -2.39 0.21
C VAL A 160 -5.74 -1.34 -0.58
N LEU A 161 -5.89 -1.36 -1.90
CA LEU A 161 -5.15 -0.49 -2.81
C LEU A 161 -6.02 0.69 -3.27
N LEU A 162 -5.50 1.90 -3.06
CA LEU A 162 -5.96 3.12 -3.69
C LEU A 162 -5.05 3.47 -4.87
N GLN A 163 -5.62 3.76 -6.03
CA GLN A 163 -4.87 4.19 -7.21
C GLN A 163 -5.20 5.63 -7.58
N ASP A 164 -4.28 6.27 -8.30
CA ASP A 164 -4.57 7.53 -8.98
C ASP A 164 -5.31 7.29 -10.31
N GLY A 165 -5.54 8.36 -11.06
CA GLY A 165 -6.22 8.29 -12.36
C GLY A 165 -5.36 7.76 -13.52
N VAL A 166 -4.07 7.48 -13.32
CA VAL A 166 -3.16 7.04 -14.40
C VAL A 166 -3.27 5.53 -14.61
N GLY A 167 -3.36 4.76 -13.52
CA GLY A 167 -3.45 3.30 -13.57
C GLY A 167 -2.10 2.60 -13.71
N GLY A 168 -2.08 1.46 -14.42
CA GLY A 168 -0.88 0.64 -14.62
C GLY A 168 -0.81 -0.63 -13.78
N LEU A 169 -1.83 -0.92 -12.95
CA LEU A 169 -1.94 -2.22 -12.30
C LEU A 169 -2.38 -3.27 -13.33
N GLN A 170 -1.64 -4.37 -13.36
CA GLN A 170 -2.01 -5.59 -14.09
C GLN A 170 -2.12 -6.74 -13.10
N VAL A 171 -3.13 -7.58 -13.29
CA VAL A 171 -3.34 -8.81 -12.51
C VAL A 171 -3.19 -10.03 -13.41
N LEU A 172 -2.56 -11.09 -12.90
CA LEU A 172 -2.39 -12.33 -13.65
C LEU A 172 -3.62 -13.23 -13.42
N HIS A 173 -4.46 -13.39 -14.44
CA HIS A 173 -5.63 -14.27 -14.40
C HIS A 173 -5.57 -15.28 -15.55
N GLU A 174 -5.66 -16.57 -15.24
CA GLU A 174 -5.61 -17.66 -16.24
C GLU A 174 -4.42 -17.56 -17.21
N ASN A 175 -3.22 -17.31 -16.66
CA ASN A 175 -1.97 -17.10 -17.41
C ASN A 175 -1.98 -15.91 -18.38
N ARG A 176 -2.86 -14.93 -18.17
CA ARG A 176 -2.91 -13.69 -18.94
C ARG A 176 -2.88 -12.49 -18.01
N TRP A 177 -2.12 -11.47 -18.39
CA TRP A 177 -2.15 -10.19 -17.72
C TRP A 177 -3.41 -9.43 -18.12
N VAL A 178 -4.14 -8.93 -17.14
CA VAL A 178 -5.37 -8.16 -17.31
C VAL A 178 -5.16 -6.79 -16.67
N ASP A 179 -5.36 -5.73 -17.44
CA ASP A 179 -5.31 -4.36 -16.93
C ASP A 179 -6.48 -4.10 -15.98
N VAL A 180 -6.18 -3.50 -14.83
CA VAL A 180 -7.20 -3.02 -13.91
C VAL A 180 -7.44 -1.54 -14.19
N THR A 181 -8.62 -1.23 -14.73
CA THR A 181 -9.03 0.16 -15.01
C THR A 181 -9.23 0.92 -13.69
N PRO A 182 -8.58 2.08 -13.50
CA PRO A 182 -8.85 2.94 -12.35
C PRO A 182 -10.32 3.38 -12.33
N THR A 183 -10.99 3.12 -11.21
CA THR A 183 -12.37 3.55 -10.98
C THR A 183 -12.36 4.64 -9.90
N PRO A 184 -12.82 5.86 -10.21
CA PRO A 184 -12.86 6.95 -9.22
C PRO A 184 -13.65 6.55 -7.97
N GLY A 185 -13.05 6.73 -6.80
CA GLY A 185 -13.68 6.42 -5.51
C GLY A 185 -13.85 4.92 -5.23
N ALA A 186 -13.10 4.05 -5.90
CA ALA A 186 -13.03 2.63 -5.59
C ALA A 186 -11.69 2.26 -4.94
N PHE A 187 -11.73 1.29 -4.02
CA PHE A 187 -10.53 0.54 -3.64
C PHE A 187 -10.47 -0.77 -4.42
N ILE A 188 -9.25 -1.20 -4.74
CA ILE A 188 -8.99 -2.55 -5.22
C ILE A 188 -8.56 -3.39 -4.02
N ILE A 189 -9.21 -4.52 -3.84
CA ILE A 189 -8.92 -5.48 -2.79
C ILE A 189 -8.28 -6.70 -3.42
N ASN A 190 -7.21 -7.21 -2.82
CA ASN A 190 -6.68 -8.52 -3.15
C ASN A 190 -6.34 -9.35 -1.93
N VAL A 191 -6.47 -10.66 -2.13
CA VAL A 191 -6.11 -11.70 -1.17
C VAL A 191 -4.61 -11.93 -1.24
N GLY A 192 -3.95 -11.95 -0.08
CA GLY A 192 -2.53 -12.28 0.03
C GLY A 192 -2.29 -13.74 0.43
N ASP A 193 -1.03 -14.13 0.39
CA ASP A 193 -0.57 -15.52 0.56
C ASP A 193 -0.96 -16.13 1.92
N LEU A 194 -1.07 -15.33 2.99
CA LEU A 194 -1.44 -15.85 4.32
C LEU A 194 -2.92 -16.20 4.46
N LEU A 195 -3.77 -15.69 3.56
CA LEU A 195 -5.20 -16.04 3.53
C LEU A 195 -5.49 -17.22 2.59
N GLN A 196 -4.57 -17.56 1.67
CA GLN A 196 -4.70 -18.70 0.76
C GLN A 196 -4.32 -20.03 1.43
#